data_AF-A0A258R5Y8-F1
#
_entry.id   AF-A0A258R5Y8-F1
#
_cell.length_a   1.000
_cell.length_b   1.000
_cell.length_c   1.000
_cell.angle_alpha   90.00
_cell.angle_beta   90.00
_cell.angle_gamma   90.00
#
_symmetry.space_group_name_H-M   'P 1'
#
loop_
_entity.id
_entity.type
_entity.pdbx_description
1 polymer ?
#
loop_
_entity_poly.entity_id
_entity_poly.type
_entity_poly.pdbx_seq_one_letter_code
_entity_poly.pdbx_strand_id
1 'polypeptide(L)' 'MKSSFDEMHASGQQVREHYRGYEQWLKQQPGDTMNSRREEAEMIFRRVGITFAVYGAKDEDGAGT' A
#
# COMPACT_ATOMS: atom_id res chain seq x y z
N MET A 1 -17.26 -13.84 -19.17
CA MET A 1 -16.15 -14.00 -18.20
C MET A 1 -16.63 -13.38 -16.90
N LYS A 2 -16.69 -14.13 -15.79
CA LYS A 2 -17.09 -13.57 -14.48
C LYS A 2 -15.91 -12.73 -13.98
N SER A 3 -16.13 -11.50 -13.51
CA SER A 3 -15.02 -10.77 -12.88
C SER A 3 -14.60 -11.50 -11.61
N SER A 4 -13.30 -11.47 -11.30
CA SER A 4 -12.82 -11.92 -10.00
C SER A 4 -13.51 -11.14 -8.89
N PHE A 5 -13.59 -11.76 -7.71
CA PHE A 5 -14.06 -11.05 -6.51
C PHE A 5 -13.06 -9.94 -6.18
N ASP A 6 -13.57 -8.74 -5.93
CA ASP A 6 -12.81 -7.60 -5.43
C ASP A 6 -13.25 -7.37 -3.97
N GLU A 7 -12.27 -7.40 -3.07
CA GLU A 7 -12.47 -7.24 -1.63
C GLU A 7 -13.00 -5.85 -1.30
N MET A 8 -12.58 -4.82 -2.04
CA MET A 8 -12.90 -3.42 -1.77
C MET A 8 -14.16 -2.97 -2.51
N HIS A 9 -14.32 -3.38 -3.77
CA HIS A 9 -15.43 -2.97 -4.62
C HIS A 9 -16.48 -4.08 -4.70
N ALA A 10 -17.67 -3.79 -4.16
CA ALA A 10 -18.86 -4.56 -4.49
C ALA A 10 -19.12 -4.47 -6.00
N SER A 11 -19.78 -5.50 -6.54
CA SER A 11 -20.10 -5.63 -7.97
C SER A 11 -20.53 -4.29 -8.59
N GLY A 12 -19.67 -3.69 -9.40
CA GLY A 12 -19.94 -2.40 -10.04
C GLY A 12 -19.29 -1.17 -9.39
N GLN A 13 -18.09 -1.30 -8.81
CA GLN A 13 -17.24 -0.20 -8.33
C GLN A 13 -17.72 0.51 -7.05
N GLN A 14 -18.76 0.01 -6.39
CA GLN A 14 -19.16 0.59 -5.10
C GLN A 14 -18.23 0.09 -3.99
N VAL A 15 -17.55 1.00 -3.29
CA VAL A 15 -16.73 0.62 -2.15
C VAL A 15 -17.60 0.07 -1.02
N ARG A 16 -17.28 -1.13 -0.56
CA ARG A 16 -17.93 -1.78 0.58
C ARG A 16 -17.75 -0.93 1.83
N GLU A 17 -18.75 -0.96 2.72
CA GLU A 17 -18.78 -0.10 3.92
C GLU A 17 -17.49 -0.16 4.74
N HIS A 18 -16.95 -1.36 4.98
CA HIS A 18 -15.72 -1.57 5.74
C HIS A 18 -14.48 -0.87 5.14
N TYR A 19 -14.48 -0.60 3.82
CA TYR A 19 -13.36 0.02 3.11
C TYR A 19 -13.51 1.52 2.89
N ARG A 20 -14.64 2.15 3.26
CA ARG A 20 -14.87 3.58 2.98
C ARG A 20 -13.84 4.50 3.63
N GLY A 21 -13.51 4.24 4.90
CA GLY A 21 -12.49 5.02 5.60
C GLY A 21 -11.11 4.89 4.93
N TYR A 22 -10.77 3.67 4.50
CA TYR A 22 -9.55 3.42 3.76
C TYR A 22 -9.54 4.12 2.39
N GLU A 23 -10.64 4.05 1.63
CA GLU A 23 -10.77 4.73 0.34
C GLU A 23 -10.57 6.24 0.47
N GLN A 24 -11.18 6.85 1.50
CA GLN A 24 -11.07 8.28 1.75
C GLN A 24 -9.63 8.68 2.08
N TRP A 25 -8.97 7.93 2.98
CA TRP A 25 -7.56 8.14 3.30
C TRP A 25 -6.68 7.97 2.06
N LEU A 26 -6.91 6.92 1.27
CA LEU A 26 -6.14 6.62 0.07
C LEU A 26 -6.24 7.74 -0.99
N LYS A 27 -7.44 8.30 -1.19
CA LYS A 27 -7.68 9.43 -2.10
C LYS A 27 -6.94 10.72 -1.70
N GLN A 28 -6.53 10.85 -0.44
CA GLN A 28 -5.82 12.04 0.05
C GLN A 28 -4.30 11.94 -0.13
N GLN A 29 -3.77 10.79 -0.55
CA GLN A 29 -2.32 10.62 -0.69
C GLN A 29 -1.81 11.32 -1.95
N PRO A 30 -0.76 12.16 -1.86
CA PRO A 30 -0.12 12.73 -3.05
C PRO A 30 0.48 11.63 -3.92
N GLY A 31 0.20 11.67 -5.23
CA GLY A 31 0.66 10.66 -6.18
C GLY A 31 2.19 10.52 -6.21
N ASP A 32 2.91 11.64 -6.11
CA ASP A 32 4.36 11.67 -6.10
C ASP A 32 4.94 10.95 -4.87
N THR A 33 4.33 11.14 -3.69
CA THR A 33 4.72 10.45 -2.46
C THR A 33 4.51 8.93 -2.57
N MET A 34 3.40 8.50 -3.19
CA MET A 34 3.12 7.07 -3.40
C MET A 34 4.10 6.44 -4.40
N ASN A 35 4.47 7.16 -5.46
CA ASN A 35 5.46 6.71 -6.44
C ASN A 35 6.84 6.57 -5.81
N SER A 36 7.28 7.58 -5.04
CA SER A 36 8.57 7.54 -4.34
C SER A 36 8.66 6.36 -3.37
N ARG A 37 7.60 6.10 -2.59
CA ARG A 37 7.55 4.95 -1.67
C ARG A 37 7.60 3.61 -2.40
N ARG A 38 6.96 3.51 -3.57
CA ARG A 38 7.01 2.31 -4.40
C ARG A 38 8.43 2.05 -4.92
N GLU A 39 9.10 3.08 -5.41
CA GLU A 39 10.49 2.97 -5.89
C GLU A 39 11.45 2.57 -4.77
N GLU A 40 11.30 3.15 -3.58
CA GLU A 40 12.07 2.79 -2.39
C GLU A 40 11.86 1.31 -2.02
N ALA A 41 10.61 0.86 -1.99
CA ALA A 41 10.25 -0.53 -1.73
C ALA A 41 10.89 -1.49 -2.73
N GLU A 42 10.84 -1.15 -4.02
CA GLU A 42 11.45 -1.96 -5.09
C GLU A 42 12.97 -2.05 -4.94
N MET A 43 13.65 -0.94 -4.58
CA MET A 43 15.10 -0.95 -4.36
C MET A 43 15.48 -1.86 -3.19
N ILE A 44 14.77 -1.75 -2.06
CA ILE A 44 15.03 -2.56 -0.86
C ILE A 44 14.76 -4.04 -1.17
N PHE A 45 13.66 -4.35 -1.87
CA PHE A 45 13.35 -5.70 -2.30
C PHE A 45 14.47 -6.29 -3.17
N ARG A 46 14.93 -5.56 -4.19
CA ARG A 46 15.99 -6.05 -5.10
C ARG A 46 17.33 -6.24 -4.40
N ARG A 47 17.62 -5.46 -3.36
CA ARG A 47 18.91 -5.47 -2.67
C ARG A 47 18.98 -6.44 -1.49
N VAL A 48 17.88 -6.61 -0.75
CA VAL A 48 17.86 -7.33 0.54
C VAL A 48 16.86 -8.49 0.54
N GLY A 49 15.95 -8.56 -0.44
CA GLY A 49 14.97 -9.65 -0.57
C GLY A 49 13.79 -9.57 0.39
N ILE A 50 13.62 -8.47 1.14
CA ILE A 50 12.54 -8.28 2.12
C ILE A 50 11.46 -7.36 1.52
N THR A 51 10.20 -7.80 1.56
CA THR A 51 9.05 -7.12 0.94
C THR A 51 8.34 -6.07 1.80
N PHE A 52 8.73 -5.89 3.07
CA PHE A 52 8.00 -5.05 4.03
C PHE A 52 8.80 -3.87 4.63
N ALA A 53 10.08 -3.72 4.32
CA ALA A 53 10.96 -2.73 4.98
C ALA A 53 10.87 -1.30 4.38
N VAL A 54 9.68 -0.86 3.95
CA VAL A 54 9.45 0.47 3.35
C VAL A 54 9.30 1.57 4.41
N TYR A 55 9.28 1.19 5.68
CA TYR A 55 9.42 2.12 6.80
C TYR A 55 10.53 1.61 7.71
N GLY A 56 11.68 2.27 7.63
CA GLY A 56 12.85 1.97 8.46
C GLY A 56 13.86 3.11 8.59
N ALA A 57 13.70 4.23 7.87
CA ALA A 57 14.58 5.40 8.03
C ALA A 57 14.20 6.30 9.23
N LYS A 58 13.54 5.74 10.24
CA LYS A 58 13.41 6.33 11.58
C LYS A 58 13.80 5.40 12.73
N ASP A 59 14.17 4.16 12.42
CA ASP A 59 14.63 3.21 13.43
C ASP A 59 16.13 3.00 13.24
N GLU A 60 16.94 3.89 13.81
CA GLU A 60 18.38 3.62 13.97
C GLU A 60 18.66 2.35 14.80
N ASP A 61 17.62 1.71 15.37
CA ASP A 61 17.74 0.51 16.22
C ASP A 61 17.00 -0.74 15.71
N GLY A 62 16.53 -0.77 14.46
CA GLY A 62 16.20 -2.04 13.78
C GLY A 62 15.32 -3.03 14.56
N ALA A 63 14.24 -2.57 15.18
CA ALA A 63 13.27 -3.44 15.85
C ALA A 63 11.87 -3.19 15.27
N GLY A 64 11.55 -3.93 14.20
CA GLY A 64 10.17 -4.12 13.81
C GLY A 64 9.43 -4.90 14.89
N THR A 65 8.53 -4.23 15.60
CA THR A 65 7.39 -4.81 16.31
C THR A 65 6.14 -4.01 15.97
#